data_AF-A0A944ELP1-F1
#
_entry.id   AF-A0A944ELP1-F1
#
_cell.length_a   1.000
_cell.length_b   1.000
_cell.length_c   1.000
_cell.angle_alpha   90.00
_cell.angle_beta   90.00
_cell.angle_gamma   90.00
#
_symmetry.space_group_name_H-M   'P 1'
#
loop_
_entity.id
_entity.type
_entity.pdbx_description
1 polymer ?
#
loop_
_entity_poly.entity_id
_entity_poly.type
_entity_poly.pdbx_seq_one_letter_code
_entity_poly.pdbx_strand_id
1 'polypeptide(L)'
;MVRAILRVWNDLDLAGLNERETLRDFLKRLLRLAPFVLFDGIEEHALDDELRAVAQESVDAQRRPSAPVGDDTTRTGQDITRNDDARERSATASQDKESPTPQPAPVTWADPRRFRSVEICAGAGAQALGLERAGFDPVLLIDSKADACFTIDLNRPEWDVVCMDVAHFHSGMRPDTLGIDLLSGGLPRVKSSATVGRAEDTEERGVLRAAIGLARDIKPRALLLENVPGLVESPDFDADRSWIEAELLNAGYQSSWRILNAADFGVPQNRSSGFLVALQAPYYSRFSWPEPDNVPPPTVGQILGPSMSAGGWTGAEHWIKGADRIAPALVGGSERRGGADLGPTGSKKAWAALGVNGNSLGDTPPDADFPADGLPKLTVDQTALIQAIPLDWRFAGGKTSRYRQIGHAMPPPLAAAVGRAIAAALRG
;
A
#
# COMPACT_ATOMS: atom_id res chain seq x y z
N MET A 1 -27.12 18.46 -12.90
CA MET A 1 -27.12 17.86 -11.54
C MET A 1 -28.46 17.95 -10.81
N VAL A 2 -28.92 19.12 -10.33
CA VAL A 2 -30.17 19.21 -9.53
C VAL A 2 -31.39 18.64 -10.26
N ARG A 3 -31.53 18.87 -11.57
CA ARG A 3 -32.60 18.28 -12.38
C ARG A 3 -32.52 16.74 -12.47
N ALA A 4 -31.32 16.19 -12.59
CA ALA A 4 -31.07 14.74 -12.63
C ALA A 4 -31.42 14.08 -11.28
N ILE A 5 -31.01 14.71 -10.17
CA ILE A 5 -31.36 14.30 -8.81
C ILE A 5 -32.89 14.25 -8.63
N LEU A 6 -33.61 15.28 -9.08
CA LEU A 6 -35.07 15.33 -8.97
C LEU A 6 -35.76 14.27 -9.84
N ARG A 7 -35.24 13.98 -11.05
CA ARG A 7 -35.77 12.91 -11.90
C ARG A 7 -35.63 11.55 -11.23
N VAL A 8 -34.42 11.21 -10.80
CA VAL A 8 -34.15 9.94 -10.13
C VAL A 8 -34.95 9.81 -8.83
N TRP A 9 -35.05 10.89 -8.05
CA TRP A 9 -35.81 10.90 -6.80
C TRP A 9 -37.30 10.57 -7.00
N ASN A 10 -37.91 11.11 -8.06
CA ASN A 10 -39.33 10.88 -8.36
C ASN A 10 -39.63 9.45 -8.83
N ASP A 11 -38.61 8.70 -9.27
CA ASP A 11 -38.76 7.31 -9.74
C ASP A 11 -38.54 6.26 -8.64
N LEU A 12 -38.27 6.67 -7.39
CA LEU A 12 -38.00 5.76 -6.29
C LEU A 12 -39.29 5.30 -5.59
N ASP A 13 -39.37 4.00 -5.29
CA ASP A 13 -40.41 3.47 -4.41
C ASP A 13 -40.08 3.77 -2.94
N LEU A 14 -40.70 4.83 -2.40
CA LEU A 14 -40.54 5.28 -1.02
C LEU A 14 -41.65 4.79 -0.09
N ALA A 15 -42.51 3.86 -0.54
CA ALA A 15 -43.63 3.38 0.26
C ALA A 15 -43.16 2.83 1.62
N GLY A 16 -43.72 3.38 2.71
CA GLY A 16 -43.40 2.99 4.09
C GLY A 16 -42.09 3.55 4.65
N LEU A 17 -41.40 4.46 3.94
CA LEU A 17 -40.15 5.09 4.40
C LEU A 17 -40.36 6.54 4.88
N ASN A 18 -39.44 7.02 5.72
CA ASN A 18 -39.40 8.43 6.09
C ASN A 18 -38.66 9.22 5.00
N GLU A 19 -39.42 9.81 4.07
CA GLU A 19 -38.88 10.52 2.90
C GLU A 19 -37.81 11.56 3.25
N ARG A 20 -37.99 12.30 4.36
CA ARG A 20 -37.04 13.33 4.79
C ARG A 20 -35.72 12.73 5.25
N GLU A 21 -35.76 11.59 5.93
CA GLU A 21 -34.54 10.90 6.36
C GLU A 21 -33.86 10.18 5.21
N THR A 22 -34.64 9.62 4.27
CA THR A 22 -34.13 8.99 3.04
C THR A 22 -33.44 10.03 2.17
N LEU A 23 -34.05 11.20 1.98
CA LEU A 23 -33.46 12.29 1.20
C LEU A 23 -32.19 12.81 1.85
N ARG A 24 -32.19 12.92 3.19
CA ARG A 24 -31.02 13.35 3.95
C ARG A 24 -29.87 12.33 3.84
N ASP A 25 -30.14 11.03 3.90
CA ASP A 25 -29.11 10.00 3.73
C ASP A 25 -28.59 9.97 2.29
N PHE A 26 -29.50 10.06 1.30
CA PHE A 26 -29.18 10.13 -0.11
C PHE A 26 -28.26 11.32 -0.43
N LEU A 27 -28.61 12.53 0.00
CA LEU A 27 -27.79 13.73 -0.20
C LEU A 27 -26.44 13.63 0.53
N LYS A 28 -26.39 13.01 1.72
CA LYS A 28 -25.12 12.76 2.43
C LYS A 28 -24.23 11.78 1.68
N ARG A 29 -24.79 10.74 1.07
CA ARG A 29 -24.04 9.78 0.24
C ARG A 29 -23.55 10.43 -1.05
N LEU A 30 -24.40 11.22 -1.69
CA LEU A 30 -24.03 11.98 -2.89
C LEU A 30 -22.85 12.94 -2.61
N LEU A 31 -22.91 13.70 -1.51
CA LEU A 31 -21.84 14.62 -1.11
C LEU A 31 -20.53 13.90 -0.76
N ARG A 32 -20.59 12.63 -0.34
CA ARG A 32 -19.40 11.79 -0.10
C ARG A 32 -18.78 11.25 -1.39
N LEU A 33 -19.56 11.13 -2.46
CA LEU A 33 -19.11 10.66 -3.77
C LEU A 33 -18.61 11.80 -4.66
N ALA A 34 -19.04 13.04 -4.40
CA ALA A 34 -18.62 14.23 -5.14
C ALA A 34 -17.10 14.44 -5.33
N PRO A 35 -16.22 14.03 -4.39
CA PRO A 35 -14.76 14.11 -4.61
C PRO A 35 -14.20 13.07 -5.59
N PHE A 36 -14.97 12.03 -5.92
CA PHE A 36 -14.49 10.84 -6.65
C PHE A 36 -15.20 10.63 -7.99
N VAL A 37 -16.19 11.46 -8.30
CA VAL A 37 -16.97 11.40 -9.55
C VAL A 37 -16.94 12.79 -10.18
N LEU A 38 -16.25 12.94 -11.31
CA LEU A 38 -16.38 14.12 -12.17
C LEU A 38 -17.75 14.06 -12.83
N PHE A 39 -18.72 14.74 -12.23
CA PHE A 39 -20.08 14.80 -12.77
C PHE A 39 -20.21 15.73 -14.00
N ASP A 40 -19.18 16.52 -14.30
CA ASP A 40 -19.09 17.27 -15.55
C ASP A 40 -18.52 16.35 -16.65
N GLY A 41 -19.29 16.17 -17.73
CA GLY A 41 -18.90 15.37 -18.90
C GLY A 41 -19.47 13.95 -18.98
N ILE A 42 -20.34 13.54 -18.05
CA ILE A 42 -21.08 12.27 -18.12
C ILE A 42 -22.32 12.46 -18.99
N GLU A 43 -22.58 11.54 -19.93
CA GLU A 43 -23.83 11.53 -20.70
C GLU A 43 -25.05 11.40 -19.77
N GLU A 44 -26.16 12.08 -20.10
CA GLU A 44 -27.30 12.27 -19.20
C GLU A 44 -27.86 10.96 -18.63
N HIS A 45 -27.85 9.87 -19.41
CA HIS A 45 -28.32 8.56 -18.97
C HIS A 45 -27.40 7.92 -17.90
N ALA A 46 -26.08 8.06 -18.06
CA ALA A 46 -25.09 7.44 -17.17
C ALA A 46 -25.03 8.18 -15.83
N LEU A 47 -25.33 9.49 -15.84
CA LEU A 47 -25.52 10.26 -14.62
C LEU A 47 -26.76 9.81 -13.86
N ASP A 48 -27.88 9.58 -14.55
CA ASP A 48 -29.13 9.14 -13.92
C ASP A 48 -28.99 7.71 -13.32
N ASP A 49 -28.23 6.81 -13.94
CA ASP A 49 -27.94 5.45 -13.42
C ASP A 49 -27.11 5.49 -12.12
N GLU A 50 -26.04 6.29 -12.08
CA GLU A 50 -25.20 6.46 -10.89
C GLU A 50 -25.99 7.10 -9.74
N LEU A 51 -26.80 8.11 -10.04
CA LEU A 51 -27.71 8.72 -9.05
C LEU A 51 -28.73 7.71 -8.51
N ARG A 52 -29.26 6.84 -9.38
CA ARG A 52 -30.26 5.81 -9.00
C ARG A 52 -29.67 4.76 -8.09
N ALA A 53 -28.43 4.32 -8.35
CA ALA A 53 -27.74 3.37 -7.48
C ALA A 53 -27.56 3.92 -6.05
N VAL A 54 -27.10 5.17 -5.94
CA VAL A 54 -26.89 5.83 -4.64
C VAL A 54 -28.21 6.06 -3.89
N ALA A 55 -29.28 6.37 -4.63
CA ALA A 55 -30.60 6.55 -4.04
C ALA A 55 -31.19 5.22 -3.56
N GLN A 56 -31.03 4.14 -4.33
CA GLN A 56 -31.49 2.80 -3.96
C GLN A 56 -30.78 2.29 -2.70
N GLU A 57 -29.48 2.54 -2.55
CA GLU A 57 -28.76 2.20 -1.31
C GLU A 57 -29.35 2.88 -0.07
N SER A 58 -29.89 4.10 -0.23
CA SER A 58 -30.50 4.85 0.87
C SER A 58 -31.86 4.26 1.27
N VAL A 59 -32.62 3.79 0.27
CA VAL A 59 -33.88 3.06 0.46
C VAL A 59 -33.63 1.72 1.16
N ASP A 60 -32.65 0.95 0.68
CA ASP A 60 -32.33 -0.38 1.22
C ASP A 60 -31.78 -0.31 2.66
N ALA A 61 -31.03 0.75 2.98
CA ALA A 61 -30.49 0.97 4.33
C ALA A 61 -31.60 1.15 5.38
N GLN A 62 -32.73 1.75 5.02
CA GLN A 62 -33.88 1.89 5.93
C GLN A 62 -34.77 0.66 6.00
N ARG A 63 -34.74 -0.21 4.97
CA ARG A 63 -35.52 -1.45 4.94
C ARG A 63 -34.88 -2.60 5.71
N ARG A 64 -33.62 -2.47 6.18
CA ARG A 64 -32.94 -3.51 6.97
C ARG A 64 -33.38 -3.46 8.44
N PRO A 65 -33.91 -4.56 9.01
CA PRO A 65 -34.15 -4.64 10.44
C PRO A 65 -32.83 -4.72 11.23
N SER A 66 -32.73 -3.96 12.32
CA SER A 66 -31.61 -4.02 13.27
C SER A 66 -31.55 -5.40 13.94
N ALA A 67 -30.42 -6.10 13.84
CA ALA A 67 -30.21 -7.40 14.48
C ALA A 67 -30.04 -7.27 16.01
N PRO A 68 -30.55 -8.22 16.82
CA PRO A 68 -30.40 -8.18 18.27
C PRO A 68 -29.05 -8.77 18.73
N VAL A 69 -28.50 -8.18 19.79
CA VAL A 69 -27.27 -8.60 20.48
C VAL A 69 -27.58 -9.84 21.32
N GLY A 70 -26.84 -10.94 21.10
CA GLY A 70 -26.97 -12.20 21.83
C GLY A 70 -25.86 -12.38 22.88
N ASP A 71 -26.29 -12.74 24.07
CA ASP A 71 -25.57 -12.88 25.34
C ASP A 71 -24.67 -14.13 25.39
N ASP A 72 -23.58 -14.01 26.15
CA ASP A 72 -22.56 -15.02 26.43
C ASP A 72 -23.02 -15.89 27.60
N THR A 73 -23.02 -17.23 27.47
CA THR A 73 -22.85 -18.16 28.60
C THR A 73 -22.78 -19.63 28.17
N THR A 74 -21.73 -20.30 28.67
CA THR A 74 -21.61 -21.74 29.00
C THR A 74 -21.55 -22.79 27.87
N ARG A 75 -20.39 -23.43 27.73
CA ARG A 75 -20.25 -24.86 28.09
C ARG A 75 -18.80 -25.33 28.24
N THR A 76 -18.63 -26.08 29.32
CA THR A 76 -17.45 -26.73 29.87
C THR A 76 -16.99 -27.95 29.07
N GLY A 77 -15.66 -28.10 28.96
CA GLY A 77 -14.87 -29.30 29.31
C GLY A 77 -15.22 -30.66 28.69
N GLN A 78 -14.29 -31.20 27.90
CA GLN A 78 -13.90 -32.61 28.00
C GLN A 78 -12.48 -32.83 27.47
N ASP A 79 -11.63 -33.28 28.39
CA ASP A 79 -10.33 -33.93 28.18
C ASP A 79 -10.48 -35.24 27.40
N ILE A 80 -9.64 -35.47 26.39
CA ILE A 80 -9.26 -36.83 25.96
C ILE A 80 -7.77 -36.85 25.63
N THR A 81 -7.08 -37.76 26.31
CA THR A 81 -5.65 -38.06 26.28
C THR A 81 -5.20 -38.85 25.04
N ARG A 82 -3.95 -38.58 24.61
CA ARG A 82 -2.93 -39.49 24.04
C ARG A 82 -3.29 -40.40 22.86
N ASN A 83 -2.56 -40.25 21.75
CA ASN A 83 -1.56 -41.26 21.36
C ASN A 83 -0.55 -40.72 20.34
N ASP A 84 0.73 -40.94 20.66
CA ASP A 84 1.84 -40.97 19.72
C ASP A 84 1.63 -42.14 18.73
N ASP A 85 2.02 -41.95 17.46
CA ASP A 85 2.83 -42.94 16.77
C ASP A 85 3.41 -42.36 15.47
N ALA A 86 4.74 -42.32 15.45
CA ALA A 86 5.57 -42.08 14.30
C ALA A 86 5.45 -43.21 13.27
N ARG A 87 5.55 -42.88 11.99
CA ARG A 87 6.08 -43.81 10.97
C ARG A 87 6.64 -43.04 9.77
N GLU A 88 7.96 -42.90 9.80
CA GLU A 88 8.82 -42.65 8.66
C GLU A 88 8.59 -43.73 7.59
N ARG A 89 8.44 -43.33 6.33
CA ARG A 89 8.84 -44.13 5.17
C ARG A 89 9.46 -43.24 4.11
N SER A 90 10.78 -43.37 4.02
CA SER A 90 11.63 -43.01 2.90
C SER A 90 11.19 -43.75 1.62
N ALA A 91 11.05 -43.01 0.53
CA ALA A 91 11.05 -43.56 -0.83
C ALA A 91 11.76 -42.56 -1.75
N THR A 92 13.01 -42.87 -2.05
CA THR A 92 13.85 -42.28 -3.09
C THR A 92 13.23 -42.49 -4.48
N ALA A 93 13.00 -41.41 -5.21
CA ALA A 93 12.81 -41.43 -6.65
C ALA A 93 13.71 -40.36 -7.30
N SER A 94 14.69 -40.86 -8.04
CA SER A 94 15.52 -40.12 -9.00
C SER A 94 14.67 -39.60 -10.15
N GLN A 95 14.88 -38.36 -10.60
CA GLN A 95 14.94 -38.00 -12.03
C GLN A 95 15.39 -36.55 -12.26
N ASP A 96 16.38 -36.45 -13.15
CA ASP A 96 16.62 -35.44 -14.17
C ASP A 96 16.94 -33.98 -13.78
N LYS A 97 18.26 -33.70 -13.82
CA LYS A 97 18.85 -32.36 -13.84
C LYS A 97 18.60 -31.70 -15.20
N GLU A 98 17.60 -30.83 -15.28
CA GLU A 98 17.60 -29.76 -16.28
C GLU A 98 18.64 -28.70 -15.90
N SER A 99 19.43 -28.30 -16.89
CA SER A 99 20.50 -27.31 -16.75
C SER A 99 19.88 -25.91 -16.70
N PRO A 100 20.19 -25.06 -15.70
CA PRO A 100 19.60 -23.73 -15.64
C PRO A 100 20.18 -22.80 -16.70
N THR A 101 19.27 -22.13 -17.41
CA THR A 101 19.49 -21.00 -18.31
C THR A 101 20.37 -19.93 -17.62
N PRO A 102 21.36 -19.32 -18.30
CA PRO A 102 22.28 -18.39 -17.65
C PRO A 102 21.52 -17.14 -17.17
N GLN A 103 21.47 -16.96 -15.85
CA GLN A 103 21.09 -15.68 -15.23
C GLN A 103 22.12 -14.61 -15.61
N PRO A 104 21.71 -13.38 -15.95
CA PRO A 104 22.66 -12.27 -16.08
C PRO A 104 23.34 -12.04 -14.73
N ALA A 105 24.67 -12.00 -14.75
CA ALA A 105 25.49 -11.88 -13.55
C ALA A 105 25.11 -10.59 -12.76
N PRO A 106 25.02 -10.66 -11.42
CA PRO A 106 24.81 -9.46 -10.62
C PRO A 106 26.01 -8.52 -10.79
N VAL A 107 25.73 -7.27 -11.12
CA VAL A 107 26.73 -6.20 -11.09
C VAL A 107 27.15 -6.03 -9.64
N THR A 108 28.31 -6.58 -9.27
CA THR A 108 28.88 -6.43 -7.92
C THR A 108 29.54 -5.07 -7.81
N TRP A 109 28.85 -4.11 -7.18
CA TRP A 109 29.46 -2.85 -6.76
C TRP A 109 30.37 -3.14 -5.55
N ALA A 110 31.67 -3.29 -5.81
CA ALA A 110 32.69 -3.61 -4.83
C ALA A 110 33.12 -2.38 -3.99
N ASP A 111 32.18 -1.73 -3.31
CA ASP A 111 32.48 -0.88 -2.16
C ASP A 111 31.93 -1.55 -0.88
N PRO A 112 32.79 -2.06 0.03
CA PRO A 112 32.35 -2.77 1.23
C PRO A 112 31.70 -1.85 2.27
N ARG A 113 31.71 -0.52 2.10
CA ARG A 113 31.05 0.39 3.05
C ARG A 113 29.55 0.49 2.75
N ARG A 114 28.78 -0.21 3.57
CA ARG A 114 27.33 -0.03 3.67
C ARG A 114 27.03 1.31 4.37
N PHE A 115 25.95 1.96 3.95
CA PHE A 115 25.52 3.25 4.45
C PHE A 115 24.59 3.07 5.65
N ARG A 116 24.61 3.96 6.63
CA ARG A 116 23.70 3.89 7.78
C ARG A 116 22.41 4.64 7.45
N SER A 117 21.26 4.02 7.69
CA SER A 117 19.95 4.66 7.49
C SER A 117 19.07 4.66 8.72
N VAL A 118 18.18 5.64 8.77
CA VAL A 118 17.03 5.67 9.68
C VAL A 118 15.77 5.75 8.85
N GLU A 119 14.76 4.96 9.19
CA GLU A 119 13.46 5.00 8.53
C GLU A 119 12.37 5.41 9.53
N ILE A 120 11.63 6.46 9.20
CA ILE A 120 10.44 6.90 9.94
C ILE A 120 9.18 6.48 9.20
N CYS A 121 8.11 6.20 9.95
CA CYS A 121 6.88 5.61 9.40
C CYS A 121 7.20 4.32 8.62
N ALA A 122 8.02 3.45 9.21
CA ALA A 122 8.60 2.29 8.53
C ALA A 122 7.58 1.26 8.04
N GLY A 123 6.36 1.27 8.59
CA GLY A 123 5.33 0.28 8.29
C GLY A 123 5.86 -1.14 8.49
N ALA A 124 5.57 -2.03 7.56
CA ALA A 124 6.05 -3.41 7.60
C ALA A 124 7.54 -3.59 7.20
N GLY A 125 8.31 -2.51 7.02
CA GLY A 125 9.72 -2.57 6.65
C GLY A 125 10.00 -2.86 5.17
N ALA A 126 9.00 -2.76 4.30
CA ALA A 126 9.16 -3.04 2.86
C ALA A 126 10.09 -2.03 2.15
N GLN A 127 10.02 -0.75 2.53
CA GLN A 127 10.93 0.28 2.02
C GLN A 127 12.36 0.01 2.52
N ALA A 128 12.52 -0.20 3.83
CA ALA A 128 13.80 -0.57 4.44
C ALA A 128 14.42 -1.82 3.78
N LEU A 129 13.63 -2.84 3.43
CA LEU A 129 14.11 -4.01 2.69
C LEU A 129 14.66 -3.65 1.30
N GLY A 130 14.01 -2.72 0.60
CA GLY A 130 14.52 -2.19 -0.66
C GLY A 130 15.82 -1.40 -0.48
N LEU A 131 15.89 -0.56 0.55
CA LEU A 131 17.08 0.23 0.87
C LEU A 131 18.26 -0.65 1.34
N GLU A 132 17.99 -1.73 2.08
CA GLU A 132 18.96 -2.78 2.43
C GLU A 132 19.62 -3.36 1.18
N ARG A 133 18.81 -3.68 0.16
CA ARG A 133 19.30 -4.18 -1.14
C ARG A 133 20.10 -3.13 -1.92
N ALA A 134 19.89 -1.84 -1.64
CA ALA A 134 20.67 -0.74 -2.21
C ALA A 134 21.98 -0.45 -1.44
N GLY A 135 22.21 -1.13 -0.32
CA GLY A 135 23.41 -0.99 0.50
C GLY A 135 23.26 -0.04 1.69
N PHE A 136 22.03 0.20 2.17
CA PHE A 136 21.77 0.93 3.41
C PHE A 136 21.41 -0.02 4.55
N ASP A 137 22.15 0.02 5.65
CA ASP A 137 21.85 -0.68 6.89
C ASP A 137 20.96 0.19 7.78
N PRO A 138 19.71 -0.21 8.04
CA PRO A 138 18.86 0.51 8.96
C PRO A 138 19.38 0.34 10.38
N VAL A 139 19.85 1.44 10.97
CA VAL A 139 20.30 1.50 12.36
C VAL A 139 19.16 1.85 13.32
N LEU A 140 18.04 2.34 12.79
CA LEU A 140 16.80 2.57 13.53
C LEU A 140 15.61 2.64 12.57
N LEU A 141 14.53 1.93 12.90
CA LEU A 141 13.22 2.09 12.29
C LEU A 141 12.22 2.58 13.33
N ILE A 142 11.36 3.53 12.94
CA ILE A 142 10.36 4.12 13.83
C ILE A 142 8.99 3.97 13.18
N ASP A 143 8.05 3.35 13.90
CA ASP A 143 6.64 3.30 13.50
C ASP A 143 5.73 3.33 14.73
N SER A 144 4.55 3.94 14.62
CA SER A 144 3.61 4.03 15.75
C SER A 144 2.69 2.80 15.86
N LYS A 145 2.66 1.92 14.86
CA LYS A 145 1.73 0.79 14.81
C LYS A 145 2.42 -0.47 15.32
N ALA A 146 1.86 -1.03 16.40
CA ALA A 146 2.40 -2.25 17.02
C ALA A 146 2.52 -3.42 16.03
N ASP A 147 1.49 -3.68 15.20
CA ASP A 147 1.54 -4.76 14.19
C ASP A 147 2.66 -4.54 13.15
N ALA A 148 2.97 -3.28 12.81
CA ALA A 148 4.03 -2.93 11.87
C ALA A 148 5.41 -3.18 12.49
N CYS A 149 5.61 -2.72 13.73
CA CYS A 149 6.81 -3.05 14.51
C CYS A 149 7.05 -4.55 14.65
N PHE A 150 6.03 -5.30 15.06
CA PHE A 150 6.14 -6.76 15.20
C PHE A 150 6.43 -7.43 13.87
N THR A 151 5.89 -6.90 12.78
CA THR A 151 6.23 -7.37 11.43
C THR A 151 7.71 -7.17 11.11
N ILE A 152 8.31 -6.04 11.47
CA ILE A 152 9.75 -5.83 11.26
C ILE A 152 10.56 -6.85 12.08
N ASP A 153 10.28 -6.99 13.38
CA ASP A 153 10.96 -7.90 14.29
C ASP A 153 10.89 -9.38 13.83
N LEU A 154 9.75 -9.80 13.28
CA LEU A 154 9.56 -11.16 12.74
C LEU A 154 10.47 -11.47 11.55
N ASN A 155 10.88 -10.48 10.77
CA ASN A 155 11.60 -10.67 9.50
C ASN A 155 13.08 -10.27 9.57
N ARG A 156 13.40 -9.35 10.49
CA ARG A 156 14.72 -8.77 10.70
C ARG A 156 14.90 -8.46 12.21
N PRO A 157 15.05 -9.49 13.06
CA PRO A 157 15.19 -9.30 14.52
C PRO A 157 16.45 -8.52 14.93
N GLU A 158 17.41 -8.38 14.03
CA GLU A 158 18.61 -7.57 14.21
C GLU A 158 18.41 -6.08 13.92
N TRP A 159 17.31 -5.69 13.26
CA TRP A 159 16.98 -4.29 13.04
C TRP A 159 16.42 -3.67 14.32
N ASP A 160 16.95 -2.51 14.67
CA ASP A 160 16.50 -1.78 15.84
C ASP A 160 15.19 -1.04 15.54
N VAL A 161 14.14 -1.32 16.31
CA VAL A 161 12.79 -0.79 16.10
C VAL A 161 12.31 -0.07 17.34
N VAL A 162 11.89 1.19 17.17
CA VAL A 162 11.21 1.96 18.22
C VAL A 162 9.76 2.16 17.84
N CYS A 163 8.87 1.57 18.63
CA CYS A 163 7.42 1.68 18.44
C CYS A 163 6.87 2.95 19.07
N MET A 164 6.92 4.05 18.33
CA MET A 164 6.41 5.33 18.79
C MET A 164 5.93 6.22 17.64
N ASP A 165 5.11 7.21 18.00
CA ASP A 165 4.81 8.30 17.10
C ASP A 165 6.06 9.14 16.84
N VAL A 166 6.39 9.32 15.55
CA VAL A 166 7.53 10.13 15.11
C VAL A 166 7.42 11.58 15.58
N ALA A 167 6.20 12.10 15.80
CA ALA A 167 5.99 13.43 16.35
C ALA A 167 6.47 13.57 17.81
N HIS A 168 6.64 12.46 18.53
CA HIS A 168 7.19 12.42 19.89
C HIS A 168 8.67 12.00 19.92
N PHE A 169 9.25 11.62 18.77
CA PHE A 169 10.66 11.27 18.68
C PHE A 169 11.51 12.53 18.56
N HIS A 170 12.67 12.55 19.21
CA HIS A 170 13.67 13.59 19.04
C HIS A 170 15.08 12.97 18.99
N SER A 171 15.98 13.58 18.24
CA SER A 171 17.34 13.07 18.00
C SER A 171 18.14 12.80 19.30
N GLY A 172 17.87 13.56 20.37
CA GLY A 172 18.46 13.33 21.68
C GLY A 172 18.11 11.98 22.35
N MET A 173 17.01 11.32 21.94
CA MET A 173 16.68 9.96 22.41
C MET A 173 17.64 8.91 21.85
N ARG A 174 18.21 9.17 20.67
CA ARG A 174 19.08 8.25 19.93
C ARG A 174 20.28 8.99 19.34
N PRO A 175 21.26 9.38 20.17
CA PRO A 175 22.43 10.12 19.71
C PRO A 175 23.24 9.37 18.62
N ASP A 176 23.12 8.05 18.57
CA ASP A 176 23.73 7.20 17.55
C ASP A 176 23.17 7.46 16.14
N THR A 177 21.98 8.04 16.00
CA THR A 177 21.41 8.37 14.68
C THR A 177 21.97 9.67 14.09
N LEU A 178 22.71 10.48 14.85
CA LEU A 178 23.26 11.75 14.35
C LEU A 178 24.26 11.51 13.21
N GLY A 179 24.13 12.27 12.13
CA GLY A 179 25.07 12.25 10.99
C GLY A 179 25.09 10.93 10.20
N ILE A 180 24.00 10.15 10.25
CA ILE A 180 23.78 8.99 9.37
C ILE A 180 23.80 9.38 7.88
N ASP A 181 23.81 8.39 7.00
CA ASP A 181 23.85 8.63 5.56
C ASP A 181 22.47 8.96 4.98
N LEU A 182 21.42 8.26 5.43
CA LEU A 182 20.07 8.43 4.89
C LEU A 182 19.00 8.47 5.98
N LEU A 183 18.19 9.54 6.00
CA LEU A 183 16.88 9.52 6.65
C LEU A 183 15.82 9.23 5.58
N SER A 184 14.93 8.29 5.83
CA SER A 184 13.92 7.88 4.86
C SER A 184 12.53 7.69 5.47
N GLY A 185 11.47 7.73 4.68
CA GLY A 185 10.13 7.40 5.17
C GLY A 185 9.01 7.46 4.13
N GLY A 186 8.13 6.45 4.15
CA GLY A 186 6.85 6.46 3.46
C GLY A 186 5.79 7.09 4.35
N LEU A 187 5.61 8.40 4.24
CA LEU A 187 4.83 9.15 5.21
C LEU A 187 3.32 8.95 5.01
N PRO A 188 2.49 9.14 6.06
CA PRO A 188 1.05 9.25 5.90
C PRO A 188 0.68 10.20 4.75
N ARG A 189 -0.25 9.75 3.89
CA ARG A 189 -0.60 10.44 2.66
C ARG A 189 -1.33 11.75 2.96
N VAL A 190 -0.74 12.88 2.57
CA VAL A 190 -1.38 14.19 2.72
C VAL A 190 -2.59 14.30 1.79
N LYS A 191 -3.59 15.08 2.20
CA LYS A 191 -4.82 15.31 1.42
C LYS A 191 -4.85 16.76 0.93
N SER A 192 -5.46 16.99 -0.23
CA SER A 192 -5.66 18.37 -0.70
C SER A 192 -6.58 19.12 0.26
N SER A 193 -6.26 20.37 0.55
CA SER A 193 -7.10 21.27 1.34
C SER A 193 -8.47 21.52 0.70
N ALA A 194 -8.60 21.33 -0.61
CA ALA A 194 -9.88 21.46 -1.33
C ALA A 194 -10.84 20.29 -1.04
N THR A 195 -10.34 19.17 -0.52
CA THR A 195 -11.12 17.93 -0.32
C THR A 195 -11.54 17.71 1.15
N VAL A 196 -11.08 18.54 2.10
CA VAL A 196 -11.27 18.28 3.53
C VAL A 196 -11.90 19.48 4.25
N GLY A 197 -13.02 19.23 4.93
CA GLY A 197 -13.52 20.10 6.00
C GLY A 197 -12.54 20.10 7.19
N ARG A 198 -11.56 20.99 7.15
CA ARG A 198 -10.79 21.65 8.24
C ARG A 198 -10.23 20.87 9.46
N ALA A 199 -10.26 19.54 9.54
CA ALA A 199 -9.67 18.84 10.72
C ALA A 199 -8.75 17.64 10.41
N GLU A 200 -8.99 16.84 9.37
CA GLU A 200 -8.23 15.61 9.10
C GLU A 200 -6.98 15.80 8.23
N ASP A 201 -6.40 17.00 8.25
CA ASP A 201 -5.26 17.37 7.42
C ASP A 201 -4.08 17.92 8.23
N THR A 202 -4.33 18.26 9.50
CA THR A 202 -3.30 18.75 10.42
C THR A 202 -2.37 17.63 10.90
N GLU A 203 -2.85 16.39 10.95
CA GLU A 203 -2.11 15.22 11.44
C GLU A 203 -1.07 14.75 10.41
N GLU A 204 -1.48 14.46 9.18
CA GLU A 204 -0.56 14.02 8.11
C GLU A 204 0.48 15.10 7.76
N ARG A 205 0.05 16.38 7.66
CA ARG A 205 1.00 17.50 7.52
C ARG A 205 1.87 17.70 8.76
N GLY A 206 1.38 17.33 9.95
CA GLY A 206 2.15 17.32 11.19
C GLY A 206 3.31 16.33 11.13
N VAL A 207 3.05 15.11 10.65
CA VAL A 207 4.08 14.09 10.42
C VAL A 207 5.09 14.53 9.37
N LEU A 208 4.63 15.14 8.26
CA LEU A 208 5.51 15.71 7.25
C LEU A 208 6.44 16.79 7.84
N ARG A 209 5.90 17.70 8.67
CA ARG A 209 6.71 18.71 9.37
C ARG A 209 7.71 18.08 10.35
N ALA A 210 7.29 17.05 11.09
CA ALA A 210 8.18 16.32 12.00
C ALA A 210 9.35 15.65 11.25
N ALA A 211 9.09 15.06 10.08
CA ALA A 211 10.12 14.47 9.22
C ALA A 211 11.19 15.49 8.81
N ILE A 212 10.77 16.69 8.38
CA ILE A 212 11.70 17.77 8.02
C ILE A 212 12.45 18.29 9.25
N GLY A 213 11.79 18.42 10.40
CA GLY A 213 12.45 18.76 11.67
C GLY A 213 13.53 17.76 12.06
N LEU A 214 13.24 16.46 11.96
CA LEU A 214 14.23 15.40 12.21
C LEU A 214 15.39 15.46 11.22
N ALA A 215 15.15 15.74 9.94
CA ALA A 215 16.26 15.93 8.98
C ALA A 215 17.19 17.09 9.38
N ARG A 216 16.65 18.16 9.97
CA ARG A 216 17.44 19.31 10.48
C ARG A 216 18.25 18.94 11.72
N ASP A 217 17.69 18.13 12.61
CA ASP A 217 18.32 17.74 13.87
C ASP A 217 19.33 16.60 13.71
N ILE A 218 18.97 15.58 12.94
CA ILE A 218 19.79 14.40 12.65
C ILE A 218 20.94 14.75 11.69
N LYS A 219 20.69 15.69 10.76
CA LYS A 219 21.61 16.10 9.68
C LYS A 219 22.15 14.93 8.86
N PRO A 220 21.29 14.07 8.28
CA PRO A 220 21.74 12.99 7.40
C PRO A 220 22.44 13.53 6.14
N ARG A 221 23.18 12.70 5.41
CA ARG A 221 23.75 13.12 4.11
C ARG A 221 22.69 13.25 3.02
N ALA A 222 21.63 12.43 3.11
CA ALA A 222 20.49 12.42 2.22
C ALA A 222 19.16 12.22 2.99
N LEU A 223 18.08 12.70 2.40
CA LEU A 223 16.69 12.51 2.82
C LEU A 223 15.91 11.90 1.65
N LEU A 224 15.08 10.88 1.93
CA LEU A 224 14.12 10.28 0.99
C LEU A 224 12.73 10.22 1.62
N LEU A 225 11.76 10.97 1.08
CA LEU A 225 10.36 10.86 1.51
C LEU A 225 9.48 10.41 0.35
N GLU A 226 8.59 9.44 0.62
CA GLU A 226 7.52 9.01 -0.28
C GLU A 226 6.16 9.55 0.19
N ASN A 227 5.33 9.97 -0.77
CA ASN A 227 3.96 10.39 -0.55
C ASN A 227 3.12 10.29 -1.83
N VAL A 228 1.95 10.94 -1.86
CA VAL A 228 1.08 10.99 -3.05
C VAL A 228 1.69 11.78 -4.21
N PRO A 229 1.43 11.41 -5.47
CA PRO A 229 1.85 12.19 -6.65
C PRO A 229 1.42 13.67 -6.58
N GLY A 230 0.23 13.93 -6.03
CA GLY A 230 -0.29 15.29 -5.87
C GLY A 230 0.64 16.22 -5.09
N LEU A 231 1.39 15.72 -4.10
CA LEU A 231 2.35 16.55 -3.35
C LEU A 231 3.48 17.08 -4.24
N VAL A 232 3.81 16.37 -5.33
CA VAL A 232 4.86 16.77 -6.27
C VAL A 232 4.38 17.80 -7.28
N GLU A 233 3.15 17.67 -7.80
CA GLU A 233 2.72 18.42 -8.98
C GLU A 233 1.48 19.30 -8.79
N SER A 234 0.63 19.03 -7.80
CA SER A 234 -0.62 19.77 -7.63
C SER A 234 -0.37 21.15 -7.02
N PRO A 235 -0.99 22.22 -7.58
CA PRO A 235 -0.96 23.55 -7.00
C PRO A 235 -1.48 23.63 -5.56
N ASP A 236 -2.35 22.69 -5.15
CA ASP A 236 -2.88 22.63 -3.79
C ASP A 236 -1.81 22.42 -2.71
N PHE A 237 -0.62 21.96 -3.10
CA PHE A 237 0.51 21.72 -2.20
C PHE A 237 1.67 22.71 -2.42
N ASP A 238 1.46 23.83 -3.14
CA ASP A 238 2.50 24.83 -3.39
C ASP A 238 3.09 25.40 -2.09
N ALA A 239 2.23 25.67 -1.11
CA ALA A 239 2.65 26.17 0.20
C ALA A 239 3.48 25.15 0.97
N ASP A 240 3.09 23.87 0.93
CA ASP A 240 3.84 22.79 1.59
C ASP A 240 5.20 22.59 0.92
N ARG A 241 5.25 22.50 -0.42
CA ARG A 241 6.51 22.37 -1.17
C ARG A 241 7.45 23.54 -0.90
N SER A 242 6.95 24.77 -1.00
CA SER A 242 7.76 25.98 -0.76
C SER A 242 8.34 26.02 0.65
N TRP A 243 7.55 25.62 1.65
CA TRP A 243 8.02 25.54 3.04
C TRP A 243 9.09 24.45 3.21
N ILE A 244 8.86 23.25 2.67
CA ILE A 244 9.82 22.12 2.74
C ILE A 244 11.15 22.50 2.10
N GLU A 245 11.11 23.07 0.89
CA GLU A 245 12.31 23.48 0.15
C GLU A 245 13.11 24.56 0.90
N ALA A 246 12.42 25.56 1.47
CA ALA A 246 13.07 26.60 2.27
C ALA A 246 13.74 26.02 3.54
N GLU A 247 13.06 25.13 4.26
CA GLU A 247 13.60 24.50 5.47
C GLU A 247 14.81 23.61 5.15
N LEU A 248 14.74 22.83 4.07
CA LEU A 248 15.84 21.98 3.62
C LEU A 248 17.03 22.79 3.13
N LEU A 249 16.78 23.88 2.38
CA LEU A 249 17.83 24.78 1.94
C LEU A 249 18.54 25.45 3.12
N ASN A 250 17.79 25.94 4.10
CA ASN A 250 18.34 26.51 5.33
C ASN A 250 19.17 25.49 6.13
N ALA A 251 18.87 24.20 5.99
CA ALA A 251 19.60 23.10 6.59
C ALA A 251 20.78 22.59 5.76
N GLY A 252 21.04 23.19 4.59
CA GLY A 252 22.19 22.88 3.73
C GLY A 252 21.93 21.79 2.69
N TYR A 253 20.67 21.46 2.41
CA TYR A 253 20.30 20.50 1.36
C TYR A 253 19.84 21.21 0.10
N GLN A 254 19.98 20.53 -1.03
CA GLN A 254 19.22 20.81 -2.23
C GLN A 254 18.26 19.66 -2.47
N SER A 255 17.02 19.98 -2.85
CA SER A 255 15.93 19.03 -3.02
C SER A 255 15.51 18.90 -4.47
N SER A 256 15.06 17.70 -4.83
CA SER A 256 14.43 17.39 -6.09
C SER A 256 13.15 16.58 -5.83
N TRP A 257 12.16 16.77 -6.69
CA TRP A 257 10.90 16.04 -6.65
C TRP A 257 10.71 15.23 -7.93
N ARG A 258 10.17 14.01 -7.83
CA ARG A 258 9.79 13.20 -9.00
C ARG A 258 8.62 12.29 -8.67
N ILE A 259 7.75 12.07 -9.65
CA ILE A 259 6.75 11.00 -9.59
C ILE A 259 7.35 9.78 -10.29
N LEU A 260 7.31 8.63 -9.64
CA LEU A 260 7.78 7.36 -10.18
C LEU A 260 6.65 6.34 -10.13
N ASN A 261 6.55 5.51 -11.17
CA ASN A 261 5.63 4.39 -11.19
C ASN A 261 6.38 3.10 -10.81
N ALA A 262 5.86 2.34 -9.85
CA ALA A 262 6.43 1.08 -9.44
C ALA A 262 6.57 0.07 -10.60
N ALA A 263 5.66 0.13 -11.59
CA ALA A 263 5.70 -0.69 -12.80
C ALA A 263 6.99 -0.52 -13.60
N ASP A 264 7.57 0.68 -13.59
CA ASP A 264 8.81 1.01 -14.29
C ASP A 264 10.04 0.37 -13.62
N PHE A 265 9.88 -0.26 -12.46
CA PHE A 265 10.95 -0.89 -11.68
C PHE A 265 10.63 -2.35 -11.35
N GLY A 266 9.90 -3.02 -12.26
CA GLY A 266 9.63 -4.45 -12.20
C GLY A 266 8.51 -4.89 -11.25
N VAL A 267 7.78 -3.96 -10.63
CA VAL A 267 6.64 -4.29 -9.77
C VAL A 267 5.40 -4.56 -10.64
N PRO A 268 4.67 -5.68 -10.45
CA PRO A 268 3.50 -6.02 -11.27
C PRO A 268 2.26 -5.19 -10.91
N GLN A 269 2.42 -3.89 -10.70
CA GLN A 269 1.38 -2.97 -10.26
C GLN A 269 1.58 -1.56 -10.83
N ASN A 270 0.51 -1.01 -11.40
CA ASN A 270 0.45 0.41 -11.75
C ASN A 270 0.24 1.25 -10.48
N ARG A 271 1.34 1.75 -9.89
CA ARG A 271 1.35 2.53 -8.66
C ARG A 271 2.33 3.68 -8.79
N SER A 272 1.78 4.86 -9.03
CA SER A 272 2.55 6.11 -9.00
C SER A 272 2.60 6.67 -7.58
N SER A 273 3.80 7.02 -7.15
CA SER A 273 4.09 7.70 -5.89
C SER A 273 4.92 8.96 -6.14
N GLY A 274 4.72 9.97 -5.31
CA GLY A 274 5.53 11.19 -5.32
C GLY A 274 6.71 11.05 -4.37
N PHE A 275 7.88 11.52 -4.80
CA PHE A 275 9.13 11.43 -4.05
C PHE A 275 9.77 12.79 -3.87
N LEU A 276 10.30 13.01 -2.67
CA LEU A 276 11.26 14.07 -2.35
C LEU A 276 12.59 13.41 -2.04
N VAL A 277 13.63 13.81 -2.77
CA VAL A 277 15.01 13.49 -2.43
C VAL A 277 15.75 14.79 -2.16
N ALA A 278 16.43 14.88 -1.02
CA ALA A 278 17.27 16.02 -0.71
C ALA A 278 18.65 15.57 -0.27
N LEU A 279 19.72 16.19 -0.79
CA LEU A 279 21.10 15.84 -0.46
C LEU A 279 21.92 17.08 -0.14
N GLN A 280 22.91 16.92 0.73
CA GLN A 280 23.91 17.95 0.99
C GLN A 280 24.91 18.06 -0.18
N ALA A 281 25.66 19.17 -0.23
CA ALA A 281 26.82 19.25 -1.10
C ALA A 281 27.96 18.31 -0.60
N PRO A 282 28.75 17.69 -1.50
CA PRO A 282 28.68 17.75 -2.95
C PRO A 282 27.75 16.71 -3.59
N TYR A 283 27.00 15.94 -2.80
CA TYR A 283 26.26 14.77 -3.28
C TYR A 283 25.12 15.13 -4.23
N TYR A 284 24.42 16.25 -4.00
CA TYR A 284 23.29 16.65 -4.84
C TYR A 284 23.67 16.80 -6.33
N SER A 285 24.84 17.38 -6.65
CA SER A 285 25.27 17.56 -8.04
C SER A 285 25.61 16.23 -8.75
N ARG A 286 25.68 15.13 -8.01
CA ARG A 286 25.93 13.77 -8.53
C ARG A 286 24.66 12.93 -8.59
N PHE A 287 23.55 13.42 -8.02
CA PHE A 287 22.31 12.68 -7.98
C PHE A 287 21.58 12.77 -9.33
N SER A 288 21.18 11.61 -9.82
CA SER A 288 20.22 11.46 -10.90
C SER A 288 19.16 10.46 -10.45
N TRP A 289 17.90 10.83 -10.61
CA TRP A 289 16.79 9.90 -10.41
C TRP A 289 16.97 8.62 -11.24
N PRO A 290 16.51 7.46 -10.74
CA PRO A 290 16.58 6.23 -11.50
C PRO A 290 15.65 6.32 -12.72
N GLU A 291 16.09 5.73 -13.83
CA GLU A 291 15.29 5.63 -15.04
C GLU A 291 14.55 4.28 -15.10
N PRO A 292 13.41 4.21 -15.80
CA PRO A 292 12.66 2.98 -15.98
C PRO A 292 13.51 1.81 -16.49
N ASP A 293 13.24 0.62 -15.97
CA ASP A 293 13.75 -0.62 -16.52
C ASP A 293 13.14 -0.87 -17.91
N ASN A 294 13.96 -1.31 -18.87
CA ASN A 294 13.48 -1.66 -20.22
C ASN A 294 12.76 -3.02 -20.28
N VAL A 295 12.46 -3.62 -19.13
CA VAL A 295 11.82 -4.93 -19.01
C VAL A 295 10.40 -4.73 -18.48
N PRO A 296 9.37 -5.13 -19.26
CA PRO A 296 8.00 -5.05 -18.78
C PRO A 296 7.82 -5.87 -17.49
N PRO A 297 7.11 -5.33 -16.49
CA PRO A 297 6.76 -6.09 -15.30
C PRO A 297 5.82 -7.26 -15.64
N PRO A 298 5.81 -8.33 -14.83
CA PRO A 298 4.92 -9.46 -15.07
C PRO A 298 3.45 -9.09 -14.89
N THR A 299 2.56 -9.77 -15.60
CA THR A 299 1.11 -9.59 -15.46
C THR A 299 0.60 -10.21 -14.16
N VAL A 300 -0.64 -9.87 -13.77
CA VAL A 300 -1.31 -10.48 -12.62
C VAL A 300 -1.43 -11.99 -12.78
N GLY A 301 -1.79 -12.47 -13.98
CA GLY A 301 -1.88 -13.88 -14.30
C GLY A 301 -0.53 -14.59 -14.20
N GLN A 302 0.56 -13.95 -14.65
CA GLN A 302 1.90 -14.50 -14.53
C GLN A 302 2.34 -14.62 -13.07
N ILE A 303 2.14 -13.58 -12.26
CA ILE A 303 2.65 -13.55 -10.89
C ILE A 303 1.80 -14.38 -9.92
N LEU A 304 0.48 -14.41 -10.10
CA LEU A 304 -0.44 -15.14 -9.22
C LEU A 304 -0.82 -16.52 -9.73
N GLY A 305 -0.55 -16.83 -11.00
CA GLY A 305 -0.91 -18.10 -11.63
C GLY A 305 -0.52 -19.35 -10.83
N PRO A 306 0.74 -19.47 -10.33
CA PRO A 306 1.13 -20.59 -9.50
C PRO A 306 0.25 -20.77 -8.25
N SER A 307 -0.10 -19.67 -7.58
CA SER A 307 -0.96 -19.73 -6.38
C SER A 307 -2.43 -19.99 -6.72
N MET A 308 -2.92 -19.50 -7.86
CA MET A 308 -4.30 -19.69 -8.30
C MET A 308 -4.57 -21.11 -8.82
N SER A 309 -3.55 -21.79 -9.34
CA SER A 309 -3.67 -23.19 -9.81
C SER A 309 -3.35 -24.24 -8.74
N ALA A 310 -2.68 -23.84 -7.63
CA ALA A 310 -2.18 -24.76 -6.62
C ALA A 310 -3.26 -25.68 -6.01
N GLY A 311 -4.49 -25.20 -5.88
CA GLY A 311 -5.62 -25.95 -5.33
C GLY A 311 -6.35 -26.85 -6.34
N GLY A 312 -5.88 -26.92 -7.60
CA GLY A 312 -6.54 -27.69 -8.65
C GLY A 312 -7.74 -26.99 -9.29
N TRP A 313 -7.86 -25.67 -9.14
CA TRP A 313 -8.95 -24.90 -9.73
C TRP A 313 -9.00 -25.06 -11.25
N THR A 314 -10.11 -25.60 -11.75
CA THR A 314 -10.29 -25.93 -13.18
C THR A 314 -10.33 -24.70 -14.09
N GLY A 315 -10.65 -23.52 -13.55
CA GLY A 315 -10.67 -22.25 -14.27
C GLY A 315 -9.31 -21.54 -14.36
N ALA A 316 -8.29 -22.03 -13.64
CA ALA A 316 -7.03 -21.30 -13.44
C ALA A 316 -6.31 -20.98 -14.75
N GLU A 317 -6.21 -21.92 -15.69
CA GLU A 317 -5.49 -21.68 -16.95
C GLU A 317 -6.14 -20.58 -17.79
N HIS A 318 -7.48 -20.57 -17.86
CA HIS A 318 -8.23 -19.53 -18.55
C HIS A 318 -8.06 -18.18 -17.85
N TRP A 319 -8.17 -18.16 -16.51
CA TRP A 319 -7.98 -16.96 -15.72
C TRP A 319 -6.57 -16.37 -15.86
N ILE A 320 -5.53 -17.19 -15.83
CA ILE A 320 -4.13 -16.77 -15.99
C ILE A 320 -3.93 -16.04 -17.32
N LYS A 321 -4.54 -16.56 -18.40
CA LYS A 321 -4.50 -15.94 -19.72
C LYS A 321 -5.29 -14.63 -19.78
N GLY A 322 -6.38 -14.50 -19.01
CA GLY A 322 -7.22 -13.30 -18.97
C GLY A 322 -6.72 -12.20 -18.03
N ALA A 323 -5.94 -12.54 -17.01
CA ALA A 323 -5.28 -11.58 -16.12
C ALA A 323 -3.96 -11.07 -16.75
N ASP A 324 -4.05 -10.55 -17.97
CA ASP A 324 -2.96 -10.26 -18.90
C ASP A 324 -2.31 -8.87 -18.75
N ARG A 325 -2.68 -8.12 -17.73
CA ARG A 325 -2.12 -6.80 -17.42
C ARG A 325 -1.56 -6.75 -16.00
N ILE A 326 -0.78 -5.71 -15.71
CA ILE A 326 -0.35 -5.40 -14.34
C ILE A 326 -1.53 -5.03 -13.45
N ALA A 327 -1.35 -5.19 -12.14
CA ALA A 327 -2.38 -4.90 -11.15
C ALA A 327 -2.72 -3.40 -11.10
N PRO A 328 -3.97 -3.03 -10.83
CA PRO A 328 -4.30 -1.74 -10.26
C PRO A 328 -3.58 -1.54 -8.91
N ALA A 329 -3.35 -0.29 -8.52
CA ALA A 329 -2.79 0.03 -7.20
C ALA A 329 -3.63 -0.61 -6.08
N LEU A 330 -2.97 -1.36 -5.19
CA LEU A 330 -3.60 -1.84 -3.96
C LEU A 330 -3.89 -0.67 -3.02
N VAL A 331 -5.06 -0.72 -2.37
CA VAL A 331 -5.53 0.35 -1.47
C VAL A 331 -5.69 -0.24 -0.08
N GLY A 332 -4.74 0.05 0.82
CA GLY A 332 -4.72 -0.46 2.20
C GLY A 332 -5.85 0.06 3.11
N GLY A 333 -6.64 1.04 2.64
CA GLY A 333 -7.76 1.62 3.37
C GLY A 333 -7.31 2.51 4.54
N SER A 334 -8.26 3.22 5.15
CA SER A 334 -7.96 4.07 6.31
C SER A 334 -7.93 3.25 7.62
N GLU A 335 -7.36 3.82 8.68
CA GLU A 335 -7.39 3.20 10.01
C GLU A 335 -8.79 3.26 10.64
N ARG A 336 -9.57 4.29 10.30
CA ARG A 336 -10.89 4.58 10.90
C ARG A 336 -12.05 3.92 10.14
N ARG A 337 -11.82 3.50 8.88
CA ARG A 337 -12.82 2.94 7.96
C ARG A 337 -12.17 2.03 6.92
N GLY A 338 -12.84 0.93 6.58
CA GLY A 338 -12.45 0.01 5.51
C GLY A 338 -12.20 -1.40 6.02
N GLY A 339 -12.66 -2.39 5.24
CA GLY A 339 -12.30 -3.79 5.43
C GLY A 339 -11.15 -4.17 4.50
N ALA A 340 -10.75 -5.45 4.53
CA ALA A 340 -9.81 -6.00 3.56
C ALA A 340 -10.49 -6.12 2.17
N ASP A 341 -10.62 -5.01 1.44
CA ASP A 341 -11.09 -4.94 0.05
C ASP A 341 -10.08 -4.23 -0.86
N LEU A 342 -10.27 -4.30 -2.18
CA LEU A 342 -9.29 -3.78 -3.14
C LEU A 342 -9.50 -2.28 -3.48
N GLY A 343 -10.12 -1.51 -2.58
CA GLY A 343 -10.26 -0.06 -2.69
C GLY A 343 -11.64 0.42 -3.13
N PRO A 344 -11.79 1.68 -3.57
CA PRO A 344 -13.07 2.25 -3.98
C PRO A 344 -13.64 1.58 -5.25
N THR A 345 -14.89 1.91 -5.60
CA THR A 345 -15.62 1.32 -6.74
C THR A 345 -14.81 1.28 -8.04
N GLY A 346 -14.08 2.35 -8.37
CA GLY A 346 -13.21 2.37 -9.55
C GLY A 346 -12.11 1.31 -9.52
N SER A 347 -11.42 1.16 -8.38
CA SER A 347 -10.43 0.10 -8.17
C SER A 347 -11.05 -1.29 -8.27
N LYS A 348 -12.23 -1.50 -7.66
CA LYS A 348 -12.96 -2.78 -7.75
C LYS A 348 -13.34 -3.13 -9.19
N LYS A 349 -13.79 -2.17 -10.00
CA LYS A 349 -14.06 -2.35 -11.44
C LYS A 349 -12.77 -2.74 -12.20
N ALA A 350 -11.65 -2.09 -11.90
CA ALA A 350 -10.37 -2.41 -12.53
C ALA A 350 -9.88 -3.83 -12.19
N TRP A 351 -10.06 -4.27 -10.94
CA TRP A 351 -9.77 -5.65 -10.53
C TRP A 351 -10.74 -6.66 -11.15
N ALA A 352 -12.03 -6.35 -11.24
CA ALA A 352 -13.01 -7.22 -11.91
C ALA A 352 -12.68 -7.44 -13.39
N ALA A 353 -12.12 -6.43 -14.07
CA ALA A 353 -11.63 -6.55 -15.44
C ALA A 353 -10.38 -7.45 -15.60
N LEU A 354 -9.78 -7.90 -14.49
CA LEU A 354 -8.73 -8.93 -14.45
C LEU A 354 -9.26 -10.27 -13.90
N GLY A 355 -10.59 -10.43 -13.81
CA GLY A 355 -11.19 -11.62 -13.24
C GLY A 355 -11.00 -11.72 -11.72
N VAL A 356 -10.84 -10.60 -10.99
CA VAL A 356 -10.66 -10.60 -9.54
C VAL A 356 -11.81 -9.93 -8.82
N ASN A 357 -12.32 -10.58 -7.77
CA ASN A 357 -13.34 -10.03 -6.90
C ASN A 357 -12.72 -9.05 -5.90
N GLY A 358 -12.78 -7.77 -6.23
CA GLY A 358 -12.23 -6.69 -5.39
C GLY A 358 -13.06 -6.32 -4.15
N ASN A 359 -14.17 -6.99 -3.87
CA ASN A 359 -15.05 -6.62 -2.75
C ASN A 359 -14.54 -7.09 -1.39
N SER A 360 -13.65 -8.09 -1.34
CA SER A 360 -13.07 -8.62 -0.11
C SER A 360 -11.86 -9.49 -0.44
N LEU A 361 -10.94 -9.69 0.51
CA LEU A 361 -9.88 -10.69 0.41
C LEU A 361 -10.33 -12.08 0.86
N GLY A 362 -9.82 -13.10 0.17
CA GLY A 362 -9.97 -14.52 0.52
C GLY A 362 -8.99 -14.96 1.60
N ASP A 363 -9.30 -16.09 2.25
CA ASP A 363 -8.39 -16.76 3.19
C ASP A 363 -7.44 -17.72 2.46
N THR A 364 -7.94 -18.40 1.43
CA THR A 364 -7.19 -19.34 0.59
C THR A 364 -7.39 -19.03 -0.89
N PRO A 365 -6.45 -19.43 -1.77
CA PRO A 365 -6.69 -19.44 -3.20
C PRO A 365 -7.83 -20.40 -3.59
N PRO A 366 -8.36 -20.31 -4.82
CA PRO A 366 -9.33 -21.26 -5.37
C PRO A 366 -8.85 -22.71 -5.33
N ASP A 367 -9.76 -23.63 -5.03
CA ASP A 367 -9.55 -25.08 -5.06
C ASP A 367 -10.31 -25.73 -6.24
N ALA A 368 -10.29 -27.06 -6.31
CA ALA A 368 -10.96 -27.84 -7.35
C ALA A 368 -12.50 -27.68 -7.37
N ASP A 369 -13.11 -27.29 -6.24
CA ASP A 369 -14.55 -27.09 -6.11
C ASP A 369 -14.96 -25.64 -6.48
N PHE A 370 -14.00 -24.72 -6.60
CA PHE A 370 -14.27 -23.35 -7.02
C PHE A 370 -14.76 -23.29 -8.48
N PRO A 371 -15.85 -22.55 -8.79
CA PRO A 371 -16.40 -22.50 -10.14
C PRO A 371 -15.37 -22.11 -11.20
N ALA A 372 -15.40 -22.79 -12.36
CA ALA A 372 -14.44 -22.56 -13.44
C ALA A 372 -14.50 -21.12 -14.01
N ASP A 373 -15.69 -20.52 -14.02
CA ASP A 373 -15.97 -19.13 -14.40
C ASP A 373 -16.10 -18.19 -13.19
N GLY A 374 -15.77 -18.69 -11.99
CA GLY A 374 -15.85 -17.95 -10.75
C GLY A 374 -14.88 -16.76 -10.70
N LEU A 375 -15.24 -15.74 -9.93
CA LEU A 375 -14.44 -14.55 -9.73
C LEU A 375 -13.64 -14.67 -8.40
N PRO A 376 -12.37 -15.14 -8.43
CA PRO A 376 -11.59 -15.37 -7.21
C PRO A 376 -11.29 -14.10 -6.44
N LYS A 377 -11.14 -14.24 -5.12
CA LYS A 377 -10.65 -13.17 -4.24
C LYS A 377 -9.15 -13.36 -4.04
N LEU A 378 -8.41 -12.26 -3.95
CA LEU A 378 -6.99 -12.34 -3.61
C LEU A 378 -6.82 -12.68 -2.12
N THR A 379 -5.81 -13.47 -1.79
CA THR A 379 -5.35 -13.63 -0.41
C THR A 379 -4.40 -12.50 -0.02
N VAL A 380 -4.16 -12.32 1.28
CA VAL A 380 -3.18 -11.35 1.79
C VAL A 380 -1.79 -11.61 1.17
N ASP A 381 -1.36 -12.87 1.08
CA ASP A 381 -0.04 -13.22 0.54
C ASP A 381 0.07 -12.92 -0.96
N GLN A 382 -1.02 -13.11 -1.72
CA GLN A 382 -1.07 -12.71 -3.13
C GLN A 382 -0.96 -11.18 -3.29
N THR A 383 -1.50 -10.39 -2.34
CA THR A 383 -1.31 -8.93 -2.36
C THR A 383 0.14 -8.53 -2.07
N ALA A 384 0.88 -9.29 -1.25
CA ALA A 384 2.31 -9.08 -1.02
C ALA A 384 3.13 -9.36 -2.30
N LEU A 385 2.80 -10.43 -3.03
CA LEU A 385 3.40 -10.73 -4.34
C LEU A 385 3.20 -9.60 -5.35
N ILE A 386 2.01 -9.00 -5.39
CA ILE A 386 1.72 -7.86 -6.28
C ILE A 386 2.60 -6.64 -5.94
N GLN A 387 2.91 -6.42 -4.66
CA GLN A 387 3.84 -5.38 -4.19
C GLN A 387 5.32 -5.80 -4.33
N ALA A 388 5.60 -6.96 -4.93
CA ALA A 388 6.94 -7.55 -5.02
C ALA A 388 7.65 -7.69 -3.65
N ILE A 389 6.86 -7.93 -2.59
CA ILE A 389 7.36 -8.28 -1.27
C ILE A 389 7.62 -9.80 -1.26
N PRO A 390 8.78 -10.26 -0.76
CA PRO A 390 9.09 -11.69 -0.69
C PRO A 390 8.03 -12.50 0.09
N LEU A 391 7.77 -13.74 -0.34
CA LEU A 391 6.79 -14.63 0.29
C LEU A 391 7.18 -15.05 1.72
N ASP A 392 8.47 -15.04 2.02
CA ASP A 392 9.00 -15.30 3.36
C ASP A 392 8.90 -14.08 4.29
N TRP A 393 8.47 -12.91 3.78
CA TRP A 393 8.19 -11.74 4.60
C TRP A 393 6.84 -11.90 5.32
N ARG A 394 6.90 -12.15 6.63
CA ARG A 394 5.75 -12.46 7.48
C ARG A 394 5.11 -11.21 8.04
N PHE A 395 3.78 -11.10 7.97
CA PHE A 395 3.04 -9.96 8.52
C PHE A 395 2.32 -10.33 9.82
N ALA A 396 2.46 -9.51 10.86
CA ALA A 396 1.74 -9.63 12.12
C ALA A 396 0.34 -8.98 12.04
N GLY A 397 -0.56 -9.44 12.92
CA GLY A 397 -1.92 -8.92 13.05
C GLY A 397 -2.99 -9.67 12.25
N GLY A 398 -4.24 -9.22 12.36
CA GLY A 398 -5.39 -9.79 11.65
C GLY A 398 -5.36 -9.50 10.15
N LYS A 399 -6.24 -10.16 9.36
CA LYS A 399 -6.34 -10.03 7.90
C LYS A 399 -6.30 -8.58 7.40
N THR A 400 -7.13 -7.70 7.97
CA THR A 400 -7.20 -6.29 7.60
C THR A 400 -5.91 -5.53 7.92
N SER A 401 -5.28 -5.80 9.06
CA SER A 401 -4.02 -5.16 9.45
C SER A 401 -2.88 -5.56 8.50
N ARG A 402 -2.73 -6.87 8.24
CA ARG A 402 -1.71 -7.38 7.31
C ARG A 402 -1.90 -6.81 5.91
N TYR A 403 -3.13 -6.79 5.39
CA TYR A 403 -3.41 -6.18 4.10
C TYR A 403 -3.11 -4.68 4.07
N ARG A 404 -3.44 -3.94 5.12
CA ARG A 404 -3.14 -2.50 5.21
C ARG A 404 -1.64 -2.23 5.17
N GLN A 405 -0.86 -3.02 5.90
CA GLN A 405 0.60 -2.95 5.87
C GLN A 405 1.14 -3.11 4.44
N ILE A 406 0.63 -4.09 3.69
CA ILE A 406 1.01 -4.34 2.29
C ILE A 406 0.53 -3.20 1.36
N GLY A 407 -0.72 -2.76 1.49
CA GLY A 407 -1.31 -1.75 0.62
C GLY A 407 -0.65 -0.37 0.79
N HIS A 408 -0.16 -0.06 1.99
CA HIS A 408 0.54 1.19 2.27
C HIS A 408 2.04 1.14 1.97
N ALA A 409 2.65 -0.04 1.97
CA ALA A 409 4.07 -0.20 1.68
C ALA A 409 4.51 0.47 0.36
N MET A 410 5.71 1.07 0.40
CA MET A 410 6.49 1.32 -0.81
C MET A 410 7.06 -0.02 -1.30
N PRO A 411 6.86 -0.39 -2.59
CA PRO A 411 7.37 -1.65 -3.10
C PRO A 411 8.91 -1.74 -2.97
N PRO A 412 9.48 -2.85 -2.48
CA PRO A 412 10.92 -2.99 -2.31
C PRO A 412 11.76 -2.76 -3.59
N PRO A 413 11.35 -3.19 -4.80
CA PRO A 413 12.12 -2.92 -6.02
C PRO A 413 12.27 -1.42 -6.33
N LEU A 414 11.18 -0.65 -6.19
CA LEU A 414 11.20 0.80 -6.37
C LEU A 414 12.09 1.47 -5.31
N ALA A 415 11.99 1.03 -4.05
CA ALA A 415 12.82 1.55 -2.96
C ALA A 415 14.31 1.26 -3.21
N ALA A 416 14.63 0.07 -3.72
CA ALA A 416 15.99 -0.29 -4.10
C ALA A 416 16.50 0.54 -5.29
N ALA A 417 15.65 0.87 -6.27
CA ALA A 417 16.04 1.71 -7.41
C ALA A 417 16.40 3.14 -6.97
N VAL A 418 15.54 3.78 -6.18
CA VAL A 418 15.81 5.12 -5.64
C VAL A 418 16.99 5.09 -4.67
N GLY A 419 17.08 4.07 -3.81
CA GLY A 419 18.22 3.86 -2.92
C GLY A 419 19.54 3.76 -3.67
N ARG A 420 19.61 2.98 -4.77
CA ARG A 420 20.82 2.87 -5.58
C ARG A 420 21.25 4.20 -6.20
N ALA A 421 20.30 5.03 -6.63
CA ALA A 421 20.59 6.38 -7.13
C ALA A 421 21.19 7.28 -6.04
N ILE A 422 20.63 7.26 -4.82
CA ILE A 422 21.18 7.99 -3.68
C ILE A 422 22.57 7.45 -3.32
N ALA A 423 22.73 6.13 -3.22
CA ALA A 423 24.00 5.48 -2.92
C ALA A 423 25.09 5.83 -3.95
N ALA A 424 24.76 5.88 -5.24
CA ALA A 424 25.68 6.30 -6.28
C ALA A 424 26.16 7.74 -6.05
N ALA A 425 25.25 8.67 -5.77
CA ALA A 425 25.59 10.06 -5.45
C ALA A 425 26.49 10.20 -4.22
N LEU A 426 26.26 9.38 -3.18
CA LEU A 426 27.05 9.36 -1.95
C LEU A 426 28.46 8.79 -2.16
N ARG A 427 28.63 7.79 -3.04
CA ARG A 427 29.94 7.18 -3.34
C ARG A 427 30.85 8.08 -4.16
N GLY A 428 30.29 8.85 -5.10
CA GLY A 428 31.04 9.73 -5.99
C GLY A 428 31.03 9.27 -7.42
#